data_AF-A0A1V4Z3X9-F1
#
_entry.id   AF-A0A1V4Z3X9-F1
#
_cell.length_a   1.000
_cell.length_b   1.000
_cell.length_c   1.000
_cell.angle_alpha   90.00
_cell.angle_beta   90.00
_cell.angle_gamma   90.00
#
_symmetry.space_group_name_H-M   'P 1'
#
loop_
_entity.id
_entity.type
_entity.pdbx_description
1 polymer ?
#
loop_
_entity_poly.entity_id
_entity_poly.type
_entity_poly.pdbx_seq_one_letter_code
_entity_poly.pdbx_strand_id
1 'polypeptide(L)'
;MAFVAKKEFSEEGEETIIKEAFQRDETLWSIASRLNREIKTVKTEDTDDTTDLLNMFARFPKPIVHLMVSFLDFLNYIGKYPEDIYKEDPMHASVVVTNLGSIGLRTVPYHHLYDRGTCSVFVCLGEIHKDKVKDDKTGELVSKDFVEISVTVDERISDGFYYIGAMEKFNEILNNPELLEEKLEHFPIDQ
;
A
#
# COMPACT_ATOMS: atom_id res chain seq x y z
N MET A 1 -6.26 -0.32 2.11
CA MET A 1 -4.83 -0.22 1.74
C MET A 1 -4.04 -1.01 2.76
N ALA A 2 -3.07 -1.80 2.33
CA ALA A 2 -2.10 -2.43 3.24
C ALA A 2 -0.69 -1.92 2.93
N PHE A 3 0.17 -1.82 3.94
CA PHE A 3 1.56 -1.44 3.74
C PHE A 3 2.47 -2.07 4.79
N VAL A 4 3.72 -2.30 4.39
CA VAL A 4 4.73 -2.88 5.28
C VAL A 4 5.37 -1.78 6.12
N ALA A 5 5.45 -1.99 7.42
CA ALA A 5 6.22 -1.15 8.34
C ALA A 5 7.27 -1.99 9.05
N LYS A 6 8.50 -1.49 9.13
CA LYS A 6 9.56 -2.14 9.89
C LYS A 6 9.60 -1.59 11.31
N LYS A 7 9.58 -2.47 12.33
CA LYS A 7 9.66 -2.05 13.73
C LYS A 7 11.02 -1.43 14.04
N GLU A 8 12.07 -2.12 13.62
CA GLU A 8 13.45 -1.68 13.75
C GLU A 8 14.15 -1.59 12.38
N PHE A 9 14.95 -0.55 12.19
CA PHE A 9 15.68 -0.34 10.96
C PHE A 9 16.99 -1.14 10.93
N SER A 10 16.86 -2.47 11.03
CA SER A 10 17.95 -3.44 11.02
C SER A 10 17.59 -4.61 10.08
N GLU A 11 18.55 -5.46 9.71
CA GLU A 11 18.27 -6.62 8.85
C GLU A 11 17.33 -7.62 9.56
N GLU A 12 17.55 -7.84 10.86
CA GLU A 12 16.76 -8.75 11.70
C GLU A 12 15.48 -8.12 12.27
N GLY A 13 15.24 -6.83 12.02
CA GLY A 13 14.09 -6.11 12.55
C GLY A 13 12.78 -6.69 12.04
N GLU A 14 11.83 -6.90 12.94
CA GLU A 14 10.50 -7.45 12.62
C GLU A 14 9.76 -6.54 11.62
N GLU A 15 9.14 -7.16 10.62
CA GLU A 15 8.24 -6.53 9.67
C GLU A 15 6.80 -6.80 10.08
N THR A 16 6.00 -5.75 10.10
CA THR A 16 4.55 -5.81 10.31
C THR A 16 3.84 -5.32 9.05
N ILE A 17 2.60 -5.76 8.85
CA ILE A 17 1.72 -5.23 7.81
C ILE A 17 0.59 -4.48 8.49
N ILE A 18 0.46 -3.20 8.17
CA ILE A 18 -0.65 -2.36 8.64
C ILE A 18 -1.69 -2.30 7.53
N LYS A 19 -2.94 -2.58 7.85
CA LYS A 19 -4.06 -2.53 6.91
C LYS A 19 -5.12 -1.55 7.38
N GLU A 20 -5.40 -0.58 6.53
CA GLU A 20 -6.30 0.54 6.83
C GLU A 20 -7.34 0.73 5.73
N ALA A 21 -8.57 1.04 6.13
CA ALA A 21 -9.63 1.49 5.23
C ALA A 21 -9.76 3.01 5.30
N PHE A 22 -10.11 3.64 4.17
CA PHE A 22 -10.30 5.08 4.07
C PHE A 22 -11.72 5.40 3.61
N GLN A 23 -12.27 6.49 4.13
CA GLN A 23 -13.54 7.06 3.69
C GLN A 23 -13.28 8.30 2.81
N ARG A 24 -14.21 8.60 1.92
CA ARG A 24 -14.09 9.71 0.95
C ARG A 24 -14.07 11.10 1.59
N ASP A 25 -14.69 11.25 2.74
CA ASP A 25 -14.86 12.52 3.44
C ASP A 25 -13.71 12.83 4.41
N GLU A 26 -12.66 11.99 4.39
CA GLU A 26 -11.42 12.20 5.14
C GLU A 26 -10.48 13.14 4.39
N THR A 27 -9.79 13.99 5.16
CA THR A 27 -8.74 14.89 4.63
C THR A 27 -7.37 14.23 4.72
N LEU A 28 -6.40 14.71 3.94
CA LEU A 28 -5.00 14.28 4.01
C LEU A 28 -4.45 14.31 5.44
N TRP A 29 -4.78 15.37 6.20
CA TRP A 29 -4.32 15.53 7.58
C TRP A 29 -4.87 14.48 8.53
N SER A 30 -6.15 14.10 8.36
CA SER A 30 -6.78 13.06 9.18
C SER A 30 -6.15 11.69 8.90
N ILE A 31 -5.97 11.37 7.61
CA ILE A 31 -5.34 10.14 7.14
C ILE A 31 -3.90 10.05 7.65
N ALA A 32 -3.09 11.10 7.45
CA ALA A 32 -1.69 11.12 7.90
C ALA A 32 -1.58 10.97 9.43
N SER A 33 -2.46 11.63 10.18
CA SER A 33 -2.49 11.51 11.64
C SER A 33 -2.86 10.09 12.09
N ARG A 34 -3.83 9.44 11.44
CA ARG A 34 -4.19 8.05 11.71
C ARG A 34 -3.02 7.12 11.39
N LEU A 35 -2.45 7.19 10.19
CA LEU A 35 -1.33 6.34 9.78
C LEU A 35 -0.12 6.49 10.71
N ASN A 36 0.23 7.72 11.10
CA ASN A 36 1.33 7.95 12.05
C ASN A 36 1.05 7.34 13.43
N ARG A 37 -0.21 7.37 13.88
CA ARG A 37 -0.61 6.73 15.13
C ARG A 37 -0.49 5.21 15.01
N GLU A 38 -1.03 4.60 13.97
CA GLU A 38 -0.97 3.14 13.79
C GLU A 38 0.47 2.65 13.64
N ILE A 39 1.30 3.34 12.86
CA ILE A 39 2.75 3.04 12.76
C ILE A 39 3.42 3.11 14.13
N LYS A 40 3.07 4.11 14.95
CA LYS A 40 3.62 4.23 16.29
C LYS A 40 3.16 3.11 17.20
N THR A 41 1.86 2.78 17.18
CA THR A 41 1.26 1.68 17.95
C THR A 41 2.00 0.39 17.66
N VAL A 42 2.12 0.01 16.39
CA VAL A 42 2.76 -1.26 16.02
C VAL A 42 4.26 -1.27 16.30
N LYS A 43 4.94 -0.11 16.26
CA LYS A 43 6.34 -0.01 16.69
C LYS A 43 6.54 -0.15 18.21
N THR A 44 5.51 0.12 19.00
CA THR A 44 5.58 0.07 20.46
C THR A 44 4.97 -1.18 21.08
N GLU A 45 4.05 -1.84 20.38
CA GLU A 45 3.40 -3.06 20.86
C GLU A 45 4.17 -4.30 20.43
N ASP A 46 4.36 -5.23 21.36
CA ASP A 46 5.05 -6.51 21.14
C ASP A 46 4.22 -7.48 20.28
N THR A 47 2.95 -7.14 19.98
CA THR A 47 1.98 -8.01 19.30
C THR A 47 1.21 -7.23 18.25
N ASP A 48 1.14 -7.78 17.05
CA ASP A 48 0.35 -7.30 15.90
C ASP A 48 -0.62 -8.44 15.52
N ASP A 49 -1.91 -8.13 15.37
CA ASP A 49 -2.98 -9.11 15.12
C ASP A 49 -2.71 -9.94 13.84
N THR A 50 -2.10 -9.32 12.81
CA THR A 50 -1.70 -10.02 11.58
C THR A 50 -0.59 -11.04 11.87
N THR A 51 0.41 -10.64 12.66
CA THR A 51 1.51 -11.52 13.08
C THR A 51 1.02 -12.65 13.97
N ASP A 52 0.05 -12.39 14.85
CA ASP A 52 -0.56 -13.42 15.70
C ASP A 52 -1.35 -14.45 14.90
N LEU A 53 -2.07 -14.03 13.87
CA LEU A 53 -2.72 -14.95 12.93
C LEU A 53 -1.66 -15.84 12.23
N LEU A 54 -0.60 -15.24 11.69
CA LEU A 54 0.48 -16.00 11.04
C LEU A 54 1.15 -16.99 12.00
N ASN A 55 1.42 -16.56 13.24
CA ASN A 55 1.98 -17.40 14.30
C ASN A 55 1.03 -18.54 14.70
N MET A 56 -0.28 -18.29 14.73
CA MET A 56 -1.28 -19.34 14.97
C MET A 56 -1.21 -20.41 13.88
N PHE A 57 -1.17 -20.04 12.60
CA PHE A 57 -1.03 -21.00 11.50
C PHE A 57 0.30 -21.75 11.56
N ALA A 58 1.40 -21.06 11.91
CA ALA A 58 2.74 -21.64 12.00
C ALA A 58 2.87 -22.76 13.06
N ARG A 59 1.98 -22.80 14.06
CA ARG A 59 1.95 -23.86 15.10
C ARG A 59 1.45 -25.20 14.58
N PHE A 60 0.75 -25.23 13.45
CA PHE A 60 0.19 -26.47 12.91
C PHE A 60 1.16 -27.17 11.94
N PRO A 61 1.12 -28.52 11.86
CA PRO A 61 1.81 -29.27 10.81
C PRO A 61 1.40 -28.78 9.40
N LYS A 62 2.37 -28.74 8.48
CA LYS A 62 2.18 -28.27 7.09
C LYS A 62 0.92 -28.82 6.37
N PRO A 63 0.55 -30.11 6.49
CA PRO A 63 -0.66 -30.61 5.83
C PRO A 63 -1.94 -29.98 6.36
N ILE A 64 -1.99 -29.67 7.67
CA ILE A 64 -3.15 -29.02 8.30
C ILE A 64 -3.23 -27.56 7.83
N VAL A 65 -2.10 -26.85 7.81
CA VAL A 65 -2.04 -25.48 7.28
C VAL A 65 -2.53 -25.44 5.84
N HIS A 66 -2.05 -26.35 4.98
CA HIS A 66 -2.48 -26.40 3.59
C HIS A 66 -3.99 -26.65 3.44
N LEU A 67 -4.56 -27.52 4.27
CA LEU A 67 -5.99 -27.78 4.30
C LEU A 67 -6.79 -26.54 4.75
N MET A 68 -6.35 -25.86 5.81
CA MET A 68 -7.00 -24.64 6.30
C MET A 68 -6.96 -23.52 5.26
N VAL A 69 -5.79 -23.31 4.65
CA VAL A 69 -5.55 -22.31 3.61
C VAL A 69 -6.41 -22.59 2.37
N SER A 70 -6.51 -23.86 1.94
CA SER A 70 -7.37 -24.28 0.82
C SER A 70 -8.86 -24.12 1.15
N PHE A 71 -9.24 -24.36 2.40
CA PHE A 71 -10.61 -24.12 2.85
C PHE A 71 -10.96 -22.62 2.85
N LEU A 72 -10.03 -21.77 3.29
CA LEU A 72 -10.17 -20.32 3.19
C LEU A 72 -10.27 -19.84 1.74
N ASP A 73 -9.51 -20.42 0.81
CA ASP A 73 -9.66 -20.13 -0.63
C ASP A 73 -11.03 -20.51 -1.15
N PHE A 74 -11.54 -21.67 -0.75
CA PHE A 74 -12.88 -22.10 -1.13
C PHE A 74 -13.95 -21.15 -0.56
N LEU A 75 -13.81 -20.74 0.70
CA LEU A 75 -14.69 -19.74 1.32
C LEU A 75 -14.61 -18.40 0.59
N ASN A 76 -13.42 -17.95 0.21
CA ASN A 76 -13.21 -16.74 -0.59
C ASN A 76 -13.94 -16.84 -1.93
N TYR A 77 -13.79 -17.97 -2.63
CA TYR A 77 -14.41 -18.23 -3.93
C TYR A 77 -15.94 -18.17 -3.90
N ILE A 78 -16.57 -18.66 -2.84
CA ILE A 78 -18.03 -18.59 -2.67
C ILE A 78 -18.53 -17.32 -1.96
N GLY A 79 -17.63 -16.35 -1.69
CA GLY A 79 -17.97 -15.09 -1.02
C GLY A 79 -18.32 -15.22 0.48
N LYS A 80 -17.81 -16.25 1.15
CA LYS A 80 -18.03 -16.54 2.58
C LYS A 80 -16.73 -16.51 3.40
N TYR A 81 -15.78 -15.67 2.99
CA TYR A 81 -14.55 -15.50 3.77
C TYR A 81 -14.88 -14.95 5.17
N PRO A 82 -14.33 -15.52 6.26
CA PRO A 82 -14.63 -15.05 7.61
C PRO A 82 -14.22 -13.58 7.78
N GLU A 83 -15.15 -12.73 8.27
CA GLU A 83 -14.92 -11.28 8.37
C GLU A 83 -13.75 -10.91 9.28
N ASP A 84 -13.57 -11.62 10.39
CA ASP A 84 -12.48 -11.36 11.33
C ASP A 84 -11.11 -11.64 10.71
N ILE A 85 -11.01 -12.70 9.89
CA ILE A 85 -9.78 -12.98 9.13
C ILE A 85 -9.66 -11.97 7.98
N TYR A 86 -10.76 -11.63 7.30
CA TYR A 86 -10.76 -10.67 6.20
C TYR A 86 -10.17 -9.34 6.62
N LYS A 87 -10.51 -8.83 7.81
CA LYS A 87 -10.04 -7.53 8.29
C LYS A 87 -8.53 -7.50 8.44
N GLU A 88 -7.95 -8.54 9.02
CA GLU A 88 -6.51 -8.63 9.29
C GLU A 88 -5.70 -9.16 8.09
N ASP A 89 -6.30 -9.90 7.16
CA ASP A 89 -5.58 -10.50 6.03
C ASP A 89 -5.07 -9.40 5.08
N PRO A 90 -3.73 -9.20 4.97
CA PRO A 90 -3.17 -8.16 4.13
C PRO A 90 -3.38 -8.42 2.64
N MET A 91 -3.67 -9.66 2.24
CA MET A 91 -3.99 -10.02 0.86
C MET A 91 -5.37 -9.48 0.45
N HIS A 92 -6.26 -9.19 1.41
CA HIS A 92 -7.59 -8.61 1.19
C HIS A 92 -7.60 -7.08 1.32
N ALA A 93 -6.68 -6.42 0.63
CA ALA A 93 -6.65 -4.96 0.47
C ALA A 93 -6.93 -4.58 -0.99
N SER A 94 -7.40 -3.35 -1.25
CA SER A 94 -7.54 -2.85 -2.63
C SER A 94 -6.19 -2.48 -3.27
N VAL A 95 -5.30 -1.91 -2.45
CA VAL A 95 -3.96 -1.44 -2.84
C VAL A 95 -2.96 -1.84 -1.76
N VAL A 96 -1.80 -2.33 -2.17
CA VAL A 96 -0.65 -2.56 -1.31
C VAL A 96 0.45 -1.55 -1.63
N VAL A 97 1.02 -0.92 -0.61
CA VAL A 97 2.10 0.06 -0.75
C VAL A 97 3.34 -0.42 0.01
N THR A 98 4.49 -0.45 -0.65
CA THR A 98 5.78 -0.69 -0.01
C THR A 98 6.70 0.51 -0.14
N ASN A 99 7.33 0.92 0.96
CA ASN A 99 8.26 2.05 0.98
C ASN A 99 9.70 1.55 1.07
N LEU A 100 10.28 1.24 -0.08
CA LEU A 100 11.68 0.85 -0.23
C LEU A 100 12.63 2.06 -0.13
N GLY A 101 12.11 3.27 -0.28
CA GLY A 101 12.84 4.50 -0.02
C GLY A 101 13.29 4.63 1.43
N SER A 102 12.52 4.08 2.37
CA SER A 102 12.92 4.03 3.78
C SER A 102 14.27 3.35 3.96
N ILE A 103 14.58 2.31 3.16
CA ILE A 103 15.84 1.56 3.16
C ILE A 103 16.88 2.06 2.14
N GLY A 104 16.68 3.27 1.59
CA GLY A 104 17.62 3.91 0.66
C GLY A 104 17.60 3.35 -0.75
N LEU A 105 16.53 2.66 -1.15
CA LEU A 105 16.42 2.13 -2.50
C LEU A 105 15.95 3.23 -3.46
N ARG A 106 16.85 3.68 -4.34
CA ARG A 106 16.54 4.71 -5.35
C ARG A 106 15.82 4.15 -6.57
N THR A 107 16.32 3.05 -7.15
CA THR A 107 15.72 2.39 -8.32
C THR A 107 14.71 1.35 -7.85
N VAL A 108 13.46 1.52 -8.27
CA VAL A 108 12.34 0.81 -7.63
C VAL A 108 11.93 -0.39 -8.48
N PRO A 109 11.95 -1.61 -7.91
CA PRO A 109 11.54 -2.80 -8.63
C PRO A 109 10.01 -2.86 -8.74
N TYR A 110 9.54 -3.44 -9.85
CA TYR A 110 8.15 -3.88 -9.96
C TYR A 110 7.91 -5.07 -9.04
N HIS A 111 6.82 -5.01 -8.27
CA HIS A 111 6.32 -6.16 -7.53
C HIS A 111 5.20 -6.83 -8.32
N HIS A 112 5.14 -8.16 -8.29
CA HIS A 112 4.01 -8.90 -8.87
C HIS A 112 2.74 -8.70 -8.04
N LEU A 113 1.58 -8.97 -8.61
CA LEU A 113 0.35 -9.02 -7.81
C LEU A 113 0.30 -10.32 -7.01
N TYR A 114 -0.39 -10.28 -5.88
CA TYR A 114 -0.65 -11.51 -5.12
C TYR A 114 -1.65 -12.39 -5.86
N ASP A 115 -1.40 -13.70 -5.87
CA ASP A 115 -2.31 -14.69 -6.48
C ASP A 115 -3.62 -14.90 -5.68
N ARG A 116 -3.68 -14.37 -4.46
CA ARG A 116 -4.82 -14.55 -3.54
C ARG A 116 -5.29 -13.21 -2.99
N GLY A 117 -6.52 -13.21 -2.51
CA GLY A 117 -7.16 -12.03 -1.92
C GLY A 117 -7.75 -11.11 -2.98
N THR A 118 -7.71 -9.82 -2.71
CA THR A 118 -8.38 -8.79 -3.53
C THR A 118 -7.43 -7.67 -3.99
N CYS A 119 -6.13 -7.82 -3.71
CA CYS A 119 -5.12 -6.82 -4.07
C CYS A 119 -4.94 -6.75 -5.59
N SER A 120 -5.47 -5.68 -6.18
CA SER A 120 -5.44 -5.46 -7.63
C SER A 120 -4.44 -4.38 -8.05
N VAL A 121 -3.81 -3.70 -7.09
CA VAL A 121 -2.83 -2.64 -7.32
C VAL A 121 -1.70 -2.77 -6.30
N PHE A 122 -0.46 -2.77 -6.79
CA PHE A 122 0.74 -2.76 -5.97
C PHE A 122 1.59 -1.54 -6.31
N VAL A 123 2.00 -0.80 -5.28
CA VAL A 123 2.80 0.43 -5.40
C VAL A 123 4.09 0.27 -4.63
N CYS A 124 5.23 0.49 -5.28
CA CYS A 124 6.53 0.56 -4.62
C CYS A 124 7.03 2.00 -4.67
N LEU A 125 7.45 2.53 -3.53
CA LEU A 125 8.00 3.88 -3.39
C LEU A 125 9.51 3.80 -3.15
N GLY A 126 10.28 4.57 -3.91
CA GLY A 126 11.73 4.72 -3.77
C GLY A 126 12.13 5.84 -2.81
N GLU A 127 13.44 6.05 -2.70
CA GLU A 127 14.02 7.11 -1.88
C GLU A 127 13.74 8.50 -2.48
N ILE A 128 13.30 9.42 -1.63
CA ILE A 128 13.20 10.84 -1.99
C ILE A 128 14.61 11.41 -2.09
N HIS A 129 14.96 11.91 -3.27
CA HIS A 129 16.31 12.43 -3.54
C HIS A 129 16.25 13.74 -4.31
N LYS A 130 17.30 14.55 -4.17
CA LYS A 130 17.43 15.82 -4.93
C LYS A 130 18.02 15.56 -6.30
N ASP A 131 17.39 16.11 -7.32
CA ASP A 131 17.94 16.18 -8.68
C ASP A 131 17.78 17.57 -9.27
N LYS A 132 18.58 17.89 -10.29
CA LYS A 132 18.54 19.18 -10.99
C LYS A 132 17.71 19.05 -12.24
N VAL A 133 16.65 19.85 -12.33
CA VAL A 133 15.89 20.03 -13.56
C VAL A 133 16.05 21.44 -14.07
N LYS A 134 15.89 21.60 -15.38
CA LYS A 134 15.89 22.91 -16.00
C LYS A 134 14.54 23.57 -15.74
N ASP A 135 14.56 24.81 -15.26
CA ASP A 135 13.37 25.62 -15.12
C ASP A 135 12.89 26.06 -16.52
N ASP A 136 11.64 25.77 -16.84
CA ASP A 136 11.08 26.04 -18.17
C ASP A 136 10.95 27.54 -18.48
N LYS A 137 10.90 28.40 -17.44
CA LYS A 137 10.73 29.85 -17.58
C LYS A 137 12.06 30.59 -17.60
N THR A 138 13.00 30.23 -16.73
CA THR A 138 14.29 30.92 -16.59
C THR A 138 15.43 30.22 -17.32
N GLY A 139 15.29 28.93 -17.61
CA GLY A 139 16.34 28.10 -18.19
C GLY A 139 17.46 27.72 -17.22
N GLU A 140 17.36 28.12 -15.95
CA GLU A 140 18.34 27.80 -14.91
C GLU A 140 18.14 26.37 -14.37
N LEU A 141 19.21 25.77 -13.84
CA LEU A 141 19.11 24.49 -13.17
C LEU A 141 18.60 24.70 -11.74
N VAL A 142 17.38 24.23 -11.47
CA VAL A 142 16.75 24.24 -10.15
C VAL A 142 16.81 22.85 -9.53
N SER A 143 17.10 22.79 -8.23
CA SER A 143 17.08 21.54 -7.46
C SER A 143 15.64 21.24 -7.05
N LYS A 144 15.15 20.04 -7.34
CA LYS A 144 13.83 19.54 -6.92
C LYS A 144 13.98 18.18 -6.26
N ASP A 145 13.02 17.85 -5.40
CA ASP A 145 12.94 16.52 -4.80
C ASP A 145 12.17 15.58 -5.75
N PHE A 146 12.72 14.39 -5.98
CA PHE A 146 12.19 13.35 -6.85
C PHE A 146 12.01 12.07 -6.07
N VAL A 147 10.99 11.30 -6.43
CA VAL A 147 10.76 9.94 -5.96
C VAL A 147 10.40 9.08 -7.15
N GLU A 148 11.05 7.92 -7.27
CA GLU A 148 10.68 6.92 -8.25
C GLU A 148 9.55 6.06 -7.67
N ILE A 149 8.52 5.78 -8.48
CA ILE A 149 7.37 4.99 -8.09
C ILE A 149 7.11 3.97 -9.19
N SER A 150 7.04 2.69 -8.83
CA SER A 150 6.59 1.64 -9.74
C SER A 150 5.20 1.16 -9.33
N VAL A 151 4.32 0.98 -10.30
CA VAL A 151 2.95 0.51 -10.08
C VAL A 151 2.70 -0.74 -10.93
N THR A 152 2.17 -1.77 -10.31
CA THR A 152 1.65 -2.97 -10.98
C THR A 152 0.14 -3.01 -10.76
N VAL A 153 -0.63 -3.16 -11.84
CA VAL A 153 -2.10 -3.19 -11.81
C VAL A 153 -2.60 -4.45 -12.49
N ASP A 154 -3.67 -5.02 -11.96
CA ASP A 154 -4.37 -6.16 -12.54
C ASP A 154 -5.10 -5.74 -13.84
N GLU A 155 -4.72 -6.33 -14.98
CA GLU A 155 -5.35 -5.97 -16.26
C GLU A 155 -6.85 -6.29 -16.32
N ARG A 156 -7.36 -7.15 -15.42
CA ARG A 156 -8.79 -7.50 -15.38
C ARG A 156 -9.65 -6.34 -14.90
N ILE A 157 -9.08 -5.37 -14.17
CA ILE A 157 -9.78 -4.20 -13.66
C ILE A 157 -9.44 -2.91 -14.40
N SER A 158 -8.44 -2.94 -15.29
CA SER A 158 -7.97 -1.76 -16.00
C SER A 158 -7.44 -2.12 -17.38
N ASP A 159 -7.87 -1.38 -18.40
CA ASP A 159 -7.17 -1.34 -19.67
C ASP A 159 -6.05 -0.28 -19.65
N GLY A 160 -5.25 -0.23 -20.72
CA GLY A 160 -4.14 0.72 -20.83
C GLY A 160 -4.58 2.19 -20.95
N PHE A 161 -5.77 2.47 -21.48
CA PHE A 161 -6.26 3.84 -21.65
C PHE A 161 -6.70 4.42 -20.29
N TYR A 162 -7.49 3.65 -19.53
CA TYR A 162 -7.88 4.02 -18.18
C TYR A 162 -6.66 4.12 -17.24
N TYR A 163 -5.73 3.18 -17.36
CA TYR A 163 -4.50 3.17 -16.55
C TYR A 163 -3.68 4.45 -16.73
N ILE A 164 -3.45 4.89 -17.97
CA ILE A 164 -2.67 6.11 -18.23
C ILE A 164 -3.35 7.33 -17.62
N GLY A 165 -4.67 7.49 -17.79
CA GLY A 165 -5.40 8.59 -17.19
C GLY A 165 -5.34 8.60 -15.66
N ALA A 166 -5.44 7.43 -15.04
CA ALA A 166 -5.30 7.29 -13.59
C ALA A 166 -3.89 7.66 -13.10
N MET A 167 -2.83 7.25 -13.82
CA MET A 167 -1.45 7.58 -13.48
C MET A 167 -1.12 9.05 -13.71
N GLU A 168 -1.65 9.69 -14.75
CA GLU A 168 -1.54 11.13 -14.96
C GLU A 168 -2.18 11.90 -13.82
N LYS A 169 -3.39 11.50 -13.40
CA LYS A 169 -4.07 12.14 -12.27
C LYS A 169 -3.33 11.92 -10.95
N PHE A 170 -2.81 10.71 -10.73
CA PHE A 170 -1.99 10.40 -9.56
C PHE A 170 -0.73 11.28 -9.52
N ASN A 171 -0.03 11.42 -10.65
CA ASN A 171 1.14 12.28 -10.75
C ASN A 171 0.79 13.77 -10.56
N GLU A 172 -0.34 14.25 -11.08
CA GLU A 172 -0.83 15.61 -10.84
C GLU A 172 -1.03 15.86 -9.33
N ILE A 173 -1.70 14.94 -8.63
CA ILE A 173 -1.95 15.04 -7.19
C ILE A 173 -0.65 15.06 -6.38
N LEU A 174 0.32 14.19 -6.73
CA LEU A 174 1.62 14.18 -6.04
C LEU A 174 2.39 15.50 -6.18
N ASN A 175 2.23 16.18 -7.32
CA ASN A 175 2.88 17.48 -7.56
C ASN A 175 2.07 18.67 -7.01
N ASN A 176 0.81 18.46 -6.60
CA ASN A 176 -0.10 19.47 -6.07
C ASN A 176 -0.89 18.90 -4.86
N PRO A 177 -0.22 18.55 -3.75
CA PRO A 177 -0.83 17.86 -2.61
C PRO A 177 -1.93 18.67 -1.91
N GLU A 178 -1.97 19.99 -2.11
CA GLU A 178 -3.03 20.88 -1.61
C GLU A 178 -4.43 20.46 -2.11
N LEU A 179 -4.51 19.74 -3.24
CA LEU A 179 -5.75 19.17 -3.77
C LEU A 179 -6.39 18.14 -2.81
N LEU A 180 -5.64 17.61 -1.85
CA LEU A 180 -6.10 16.63 -0.85
C LEU A 180 -6.37 17.25 0.54
N GLU A 181 -6.19 18.56 0.69
CA GLU A 181 -6.48 19.25 1.96
C GLU A 181 -7.98 19.41 2.21
N GLU A 182 -8.76 19.50 1.12
CA GLU A 182 -10.23 19.52 1.15
C GLU A 182 -10.82 18.11 1.01
N LYS A 183 -12.10 17.95 1.40
CA LYS A 183 -12.80 16.67 1.30
C LYS A 183 -13.04 16.29 -0.17
N LEU A 184 -12.88 15.01 -0.49
CA LEU A 184 -13.00 14.49 -1.86
C LEU A 184 -14.46 14.27 -2.33
N GLU A 185 -15.43 14.92 -1.68
CA GLU A 185 -16.86 14.82 -1.99
C GLU A 185 -17.20 15.39 -3.38
N HIS A 186 -16.39 16.32 -3.88
CA HIS A 186 -16.60 16.98 -5.18
C HIS A 186 -16.05 16.21 -6.37
N PHE A 187 -15.22 15.18 -6.15
CA PHE A 187 -14.73 14.35 -7.25
C PHE A 187 -15.85 13.40 -7.71
N PRO A 188 -16.05 13.21 -9.03
CA PRO A 188 -17.04 12.27 -9.53
C PRO A 188 -16.74 10.83 -9.04
N ILE A 189 -17.79 10.03 -8.90
CA ILE A 189 -17.66 8.57 -8.77
C ILE A 189 -17.90 8.04 -10.17
N ASP A 190 -16.92 7.33 -10.73
CA ASP A 190 -17.15 6.59 -11.97
C ASP A 190 -18.31 5.62 -11.73
N GLN A 191 -19.37 5.75 -12.55
CA GLN A 191 -20.59 4.94 -12.46
C GLN A 191 -20.42 3.60 -13.16
#